data_AF-A0A2D4SQ59-F1
#
_entry.id   AF-A0A2D4SQ59-F1
#
_cell.length_a   1.000
_cell.length_b   1.000
_cell.length_c   1.000
_cell.angle_alpha   90.00
_cell.angle_beta   90.00
_cell.angle_gamma   90.00
#
_symmetry.space_group_name_H-M   'P 1'
#
loop_
_entity.id
_entity.type
_entity.pdbx_description
1 polymer ?
#
loop_
_entity_poly.entity_id
_entity_poly.type
_entity_poly.pdbx_seq_one_letter_code
_entity_poly.pdbx_strand_id
1 'polypeptide(L)'
;MIQNPFLQRQTWNSFLLSIMVAVSSTCLGGFLAWMEQRHKYYGSRWLHTLSLLPLAIPSYLIAASLARFTYGPDKILHSGFLPAWFSLVLVTSPYVQLACGAALQNVSSSEEEAALLLEKRFFQRFRVSVWPNISSAVVFAMLISFLYAISDFGAVATLNLEVLTWSLFKSIRTSDLYSAS
;
A
#
# COMPACT_ATOMS: atom_id res chain seq x y z
N MET A 1 21.16 -11.82 -21.98
CA MET A 1 19.84 -11.57 -21.36
C MET A 1 19.74 -10.25 -20.58
N ILE A 2 20.84 -9.62 -20.11
CA ILE A 2 20.81 -8.39 -19.28
C ILE A 2 20.69 -7.07 -20.09
N GLN A 3 20.80 -7.09 -21.42
CA GLN A 3 20.87 -5.87 -22.26
C GLN A 3 19.59 -5.55 -23.05
N ASN A 4 18.40 -5.95 -22.57
CA ASN A 4 17.15 -5.53 -23.19
C ASN A 4 16.62 -4.24 -22.53
N PRO A 5 16.64 -3.08 -23.21
CA PRO A 5 16.23 -1.80 -22.63
C PRO A 5 14.76 -1.81 -22.18
N PHE A 6 13.91 -2.63 -22.80
CA PHE A 6 12.51 -2.83 -22.41
C PHE A 6 12.36 -3.53 -21.05
N LEU A 7 13.12 -4.60 -20.80
CA LEU A 7 13.09 -5.33 -19.52
C LEU A 7 13.61 -4.46 -18.37
N GLN A 8 14.64 -3.66 -18.65
CA GLN A 8 15.18 -2.71 -17.67
C GLN A 8 14.14 -1.67 -17.25
N ARG A 9 13.41 -1.09 -18.21
CA ARG A 9 12.34 -0.12 -17.94
C ARG A 9 11.18 -0.73 -17.15
N GLN A 10 10.78 -1.96 -17.47
CA GLN A 10 9.70 -2.66 -16.76
C GLN A 10 10.09 -3.03 -15.33
N THR A 11 11.34 -3.45 -15.12
CA THR A 11 11.90 -3.69 -13.78
C THR A 11 11.90 -2.41 -12.95
N TRP A 12 12.35 -1.30 -13.55
CA TRP A 12 12.35 0.00 -12.89
C TRP A 12 10.95 0.49 -12.53
N ASN A 13 9.98 0.38 -13.45
CA ASN A 13 8.59 0.73 -13.18
C ASN A 13 8.01 -0.08 -12.01
N SER A 14 8.31 -1.38 -11.96
CA SER A 14 7.84 -2.27 -10.88
C SER A 14 8.41 -1.86 -9.54
N PHE A 15 9.71 -1.61 -9.49
CA PHE A 15 10.42 -1.20 -8.28
C PHE A 15 9.92 0.16 -7.78
N LEU A 16 9.82 1.14 -8.68
CA LEU A 16 9.31 2.48 -8.37
C LEU A 16 7.86 2.43 -7.88
N LEU A 17 6.99 1.68 -8.57
CA LEU A 17 5.61 1.47 -8.15
C LEU A 17 5.55 0.88 -6.76
N SER A 18 6.31 -0.18 -6.50
CA SER A 18 6.30 -0.90 -5.23
C SER A 18 6.78 -0.03 -4.07
N ILE A 19 7.81 0.79 -4.27
CA ILE A 19 8.27 1.77 -3.27
C ILE A 19 7.20 2.82 -3.01
N MET A 20 6.61 3.39 -4.07
CA MET A 20 5.57 4.41 -3.92
C MET A 20 4.34 3.86 -3.21
N VAL A 21 3.92 2.63 -3.54
CA VAL A 21 2.83 1.96 -2.83
C VAL A 21 3.21 1.75 -1.37
N ALA A 22 4.39 1.18 -1.09
CA ALA A 22 4.82 0.90 0.28
C ALA A 22 4.88 2.14 1.16
N VAL A 23 5.42 3.25 0.64
CA VAL A 23 5.48 4.53 1.37
C VAL A 23 4.08 5.09 1.59
N SER A 24 3.26 5.17 0.54
CA SER A 24 1.93 5.77 0.62
C SER A 24 0.96 4.95 1.48
N SER A 25 0.99 3.62 1.38
CA SER A 25 0.17 2.73 2.21
C SER A 25 0.63 2.76 3.66
N THR A 26 1.94 2.86 3.91
CA THR A 26 2.48 2.99 5.27
C THR A 26 2.02 4.30 5.91
N CYS A 27 2.07 5.40 5.17
CA CYS A 27 1.56 6.69 5.64
C CYS A 27 0.05 6.64 5.91
N LEU A 28 -0.74 6.12 4.96
CA LEU A 28 -2.20 6.10 5.07
C LEU A 28 -2.68 5.14 6.17
N GLY A 29 -2.25 3.88 6.13
CA GLY A 29 -2.60 2.86 7.11
C GLY A 29 -2.04 3.17 8.50
N GLY A 30 -0.82 3.71 8.59
CA GLY A 30 -0.23 4.15 9.84
C GLY A 30 -0.99 5.31 10.47
N PHE A 31 -1.44 6.28 9.66
CA PHE A 31 -2.30 7.37 10.12
C PHE A 31 -3.66 6.88 10.62
N LEU A 32 -4.30 5.95 9.88
CA LEU A 32 -5.57 5.35 10.29
C LEU A 32 -5.42 4.56 11.61
N ALA A 33 -4.36 3.77 11.75
CA ALA A 33 -4.04 3.05 12.98
C ALA A 33 -3.83 4.00 14.16
N TRP A 34 -3.12 5.10 13.94
CA TRP A 34 -2.90 6.13 14.95
C TRP A 34 -4.22 6.76 15.41
N MET A 35 -5.06 7.18 14.45
CA MET A 35 -6.39 7.74 14.72
C MET A 35 -7.26 6.77 15.55
N GLU A 36 -7.29 5.49 15.18
CA GLU A 36 -8.09 4.47 15.85
C GLU A 36 -7.63 4.16 17.27
N GLN A 37 -6.32 4.14 17.53
CA GLN A 37 -5.78 3.80 18.84
C GLN A 37 -5.71 4.99 19.81
N ARG A 38 -5.51 6.21 19.30
CA ARG A 38 -5.26 7.40 20.15
C ARG A 38 -6.45 8.33 20.27
N HIS A 39 -7.44 8.25 19.39
CA HIS A 39 -8.63 9.12 19.44
C HIS A 39 -9.92 8.33 19.62
N LYS A 40 -10.67 8.65 20.68
CA LYS A 40 -12.04 8.17 20.89
C LYS A 40 -13.01 9.17 20.25
N TYR A 41 -13.51 8.87 19.05
CA TYR A 41 -14.50 9.70 18.36
C TYR A 41 -15.76 8.91 18.01
N TYR A 42 -16.89 9.61 17.93
CA TYR A 42 -18.18 9.02 17.56
C TYR A 42 -18.14 8.60 16.09
N GLY A 43 -18.09 7.28 15.83
CA GLY A 43 -17.93 6.71 14.49
C GLY A 43 -16.62 5.96 14.24
N SER A 44 -15.75 5.81 15.25
CA SER A 44 -14.50 5.04 15.13
C SER A 44 -14.69 3.62 14.62
N ARG A 45 -15.76 2.94 15.04
CA ARG A 45 -16.11 1.60 14.55
C ARG A 45 -16.44 1.58 13.06
N TRP A 46 -17.12 2.61 12.55
CA TRP A 46 -17.42 2.73 11.13
C TRP A 46 -16.16 3.03 10.33
N LEU A 47 -15.34 3.98 10.76
CA LEU A 47 -14.07 4.28 10.09
C LEU A 47 -13.16 3.04 10.06
N HIS A 48 -13.06 2.29 11.15
CA HIS A 48 -12.31 1.04 11.21
C HIS A 48 -12.86 -0.02 10.25
N THR A 49 -14.18 -0.18 10.18
CA THR A 49 -14.77 -1.18 9.29
C THR A 49 -14.57 -0.79 7.82
N LEU A 50 -14.82 0.48 7.49
CA LEU A 50 -14.68 1.02 6.13
C LEU A 50 -13.23 1.02 5.65
N SER A 51 -12.27 1.32 6.52
CA SER A 51 -10.85 1.31 6.19
C SER A 51 -10.33 -0.10 5.91
N LEU A 52 -10.93 -1.14 6.51
CA LEU A 52 -10.57 -2.54 6.25
C LEU A 52 -11.32 -3.16 5.06
N LEU A 53 -12.41 -2.55 4.57
CA LEU A 53 -13.19 -3.09 3.44
C LEU A 53 -12.35 -3.41 2.19
N PRO A 54 -11.38 -2.57 1.75
CA PRO A 54 -10.58 -2.87 0.57
C PRO A 54 -9.83 -4.19 0.65
N LEU A 55 -9.50 -4.68 1.86
CA LEU A 55 -8.81 -5.95 2.07
C LEU A 55 -9.66 -7.16 1.59
N ALA A 56 -10.98 -7.04 1.61
CA ALA A 56 -11.89 -8.09 1.14
C ALA A 56 -12.04 -8.10 -0.39
N ILE A 57 -11.58 -7.05 -1.08
CA ILE A 57 -11.77 -6.86 -2.51
C ILE A 57 -10.45 -7.17 -3.23
N PRO A 58 -10.43 -8.15 -4.17
CA PRO A 58 -9.28 -8.39 -5.02
C PRO A 58 -8.76 -7.12 -5.72
N SER A 59 -7.43 -6.98 -5.83
CA SER A 59 -6.77 -5.80 -6.40
C SER A 59 -7.23 -5.48 -7.83
N TYR A 60 -7.42 -6.50 -8.66
CA TYR A 60 -7.90 -6.34 -10.04
C TYR A 60 -9.33 -5.79 -10.11
N LEU A 61 -10.20 -6.06 -9.13
CA LEU A 61 -11.56 -5.51 -9.12
C LEU A 61 -11.56 -4.02 -8.81
N ILE A 62 -10.72 -3.58 -7.88
CA ILE A 62 -10.51 -2.14 -7.59
C ILE A 62 -9.90 -1.45 -8.82
N ALA A 63 -8.93 -2.08 -9.47
CA ALA A 63 -8.34 -1.56 -10.69
C ALA A 63 -9.38 -1.47 -11.83
N ALA A 64 -10.21 -2.50 -12.02
CA ALA A 64 -11.25 -2.53 -13.04
C ALA A 64 -12.36 -1.50 -12.77
N SER A 65 -12.76 -1.33 -11.51
CA SER A 65 -13.75 -0.32 -11.14
C SER A 65 -13.21 1.08 -11.38
N LEU A 66 -11.94 1.35 -11.05
CA LEU A 66 -11.28 2.63 -11.32
C LEU A 66 -11.17 2.91 -12.81
N ALA A 67 -10.78 1.93 -13.62
CA ALA A 67 -10.75 2.05 -15.07
C ALA A 67 -12.15 2.38 -15.63
N ARG A 68 -13.21 1.70 -15.12
CA ARG A 68 -14.60 1.91 -15.55
C ARG A 68 -15.21 3.23 -15.11
N PHE A 69 -14.93 3.68 -13.89
CA PHE A 69 -15.47 4.92 -13.36
C PHE A 69 -14.88 6.16 -14.05
N THR A 70 -13.69 6.01 -14.66
CA THR A 70 -12.98 7.08 -15.35
C THR A 70 -13.19 7.09 -16.87
N TYR A 71 -14.28 6.51 -17.39
CA TYR A 71 -14.68 6.62 -18.82
C TYR A 71 -15.17 8.02 -19.23
N GLY A 72 -14.87 9.07 -18.46
CA GLY A 72 -15.12 10.48 -18.79
C GLY A 72 -13.99 11.14 -19.59
N PRO A 73 -14.13 12.44 -19.95
CA PRO A 73 -13.13 13.17 -20.75
C PRO A 73 -11.74 13.25 -20.09
N ASP A 74 -11.66 13.10 -18.76
CA ASP A 74 -10.42 13.10 -17.99
C ASP A 74 -9.77 11.71 -17.97
N LYS A 75 -8.86 11.48 -18.93
CA LYS A 75 -8.17 10.19 -19.14
C LYS A 75 -7.11 9.81 -18.09
N ILE A 76 -6.97 10.59 -17.01
CA ILE A 76 -5.81 10.53 -16.09
C ILE A 76 -5.80 9.24 -15.25
N LEU A 77 -6.97 8.66 -14.94
CA LEU A 77 -7.10 7.45 -14.10
C LEU A 77 -7.51 6.20 -14.89
N HIS A 78 -7.49 6.28 -16.22
CA HIS A 78 -8.02 5.20 -17.07
C HIS A 78 -7.06 4.01 -17.20
N SER A 79 -5.76 4.28 -17.24
CA SER A 79 -4.69 3.28 -17.34
C SER A 79 -3.35 3.88 -16.96
N GLY A 80 -2.37 3.02 -16.64
CA GLY A 80 -1.00 3.44 -16.34
C GLY A 80 -0.68 3.51 -14.85
N PHE A 81 0.36 4.28 -14.52
CA PHE A 81 1.01 4.24 -13.21
C PHE A 81 0.13 4.74 -12.07
N LEU A 82 -0.52 5.89 -12.25
CA LEU A 82 -1.32 6.53 -11.21
C LEU A 82 -2.50 5.67 -10.70
N PRO A 83 -3.38 5.13 -11.57
CA PRO A 83 -4.48 4.28 -11.09
C PRO A 83 -3.97 2.95 -10.51
N ALA A 84 -2.83 2.44 -10.99
CA ALA A 84 -2.24 1.21 -10.45
C ALA A 84 -1.66 1.45 -9.05
N TRP A 85 -0.94 2.56 -8.87
CA TRP A 85 -0.47 3.00 -7.56
C TRP A 85 -1.63 3.21 -6.59
N PHE A 86 -2.67 3.93 -6.99
CA PHE A 86 -3.83 4.21 -6.13
C PHE A 86 -4.58 2.93 -5.73
N SER A 87 -4.86 2.04 -6.68
CA SER A 87 -5.54 0.76 -6.38
C SER A 87 -4.73 -0.11 -5.43
N LEU A 88 -3.41 -0.22 -5.64
CA LEU A 88 -2.54 -0.98 -4.75
C LEU A 88 -2.40 -0.33 -3.38
N VAL A 89 -2.35 1.00 -3.27
CA VAL A 89 -2.37 1.71 -1.97
C VAL A 89 -3.65 1.39 -1.21
N LEU A 90 -4.81 1.44 -1.85
CA LEU A 90 -6.09 1.11 -1.21
C LEU A 90 -6.12 -0.32 -0.69
N VAL A 91 -5.59 -1.28 -1.44
CA VAL A 91 -5.55 -2.70 -1.03
C VAL A 91 -4.53 -2.95 0.07
N THR A 92 -3.38 -2.25 0.05
CA THR A 92 -2.27 -2.50 0.97
C THR A 92 -2.40 -1.74 2.30
N SER A 93 -3.06 -0.59 2.32
CA SER A 93 -3.24 0.24 3.52
C SER A 93 -3.90 -0.49 4.71
N PRO A 94 -4.92 -1.35 4.52
CA PRO A 94 -5.50 -2.16 5.61
C PRO A 94 -4.47 -3.06 6.29
N TYR A 95 -3.54 -3.68 5.55
CA TYR A 95 -2.50 -4.53 6.13
C TYR A 95 -1.58 -3.71 7.04
N VAL A 96 -1.20 -2.51 6.60
CA VAL A 96 -0.42 -1.57 7.40
C VAL A 96 -1.19 -1.15 8.64
N GLN A 97 -2.46 -0.79 8.49
CA GLN A 97 -3.30 -0.34 9.58
C GLN A 97 -3.40 -1.41 10.69
N LEU A 98 -3.58 -2.67 10.32
CA LEU A 98 -3.63 -3.78 11.29
C LEU A 98 -2.27 -3.98 11.98
N ALA A 99 -1.17 -3.99 11.24
CA ALA A 99 0.17 -4.19 11.78
C ALA A 99 0.59 -3.05 12.74
N CYS A 100 0.43 -1.80 12.29
CA CYS A 100 0.73 -0.61 13.10
C CYS A 100 -0.24 -0.46 14.27
N GLY A 101 -1.52 -0.80 14.08
CA GLY A 101 -2.54 -0.77 15.13
C GLY A 101 -2.23 -1.75 16.26
N ALA A 102 -1.85 -2.99 15.93
CA ALA A 102 -1.42 -3.97 16.91
C ALA A 102 -0.17 -3.52 17.68
N ALA A 103 0.81 -2.90 17.02
CA ALA A 103 1.98 -2.35 17.70
C ALA A 103 1.62 -1.19 18.64
N LEU A 104 0.73 -0.30 18.21
CA LEU A 104 0.28 0.84 19.00
C LEU A 104 -0.51 0.44 20.24
N GLN A 105 -1.26 -0.66 20.21
CA GLN A 105 -1.96 -1.22 21.38
C GLN A 105 -1.00 -1.65 22.50
N ASN A 106 0.22 -2.04 22.14
CA ASN A 106 1.23 -2.49 23.11
C ASN A 106 2.03 -1.31 23.72
N VAL A 107 1.91 -0.09 23.19
CA VAL A 107 2.59 1.09 23.73
C VAL A 107 1.81 1.59 24.95
N SER A 108 2.44 1.52 26.12
CA SER A 108 1.85 1.91 27.39
C SER A 108 1.40 3.38 27.37
N SER A 109 0.18 3.64 27.85
CA SER A 109 -0.33 5.02 28.00
C SER A 109 0.44 5.82 29.06
N SER A 110 1.08 5.14 30.01
CA SER A 110 1.85 5.78 31.09
C SER A 110 3.07 6.57 30.58
N GLU A 111 3.75 6.11 29.52
CA GLU A 111 4.86 6.83 28.92
C GLU A 111 4.41 8.11 28.19
N GLU A 112 3.22 8.09 27.58
CA GLU A 112 2.63 9.28 26.96
C GLU A 112 2.11 10.28 28.00
N GLU A 113 1.51 9.80 29.09
CA GLU A 113 1.03 10.61 30.20
C GLU A 113 2.18 11.29 30.97
N ALA A 114 3.29 10.59 31.21
CA ALA A 114 4.48 11.18 31.81
C ALA A 114 5.08 12.30 30.94
N ALA A 115 5.09 12.12 29.61
CA ALA A 115 5.54 13.16 28.68
C ALA A 115 4.58 14.36 28.60
N LEU A 116 3.27 14.14 28.82
CA LEU A 116 2.27 15.21 28.96
C LEU A 116 2.52 16.06 30.21
N LEU A 117 2.83 15.43 31.34
CA LEU A 117 3.14 16.13 32.60
C LEU A 117 4.39 17.01 32.50
N LEU A 118 5.33 16.66 31.62
CA LEU A 118 6.54 17.44 31.32
C LEU A 118 6.31 18.52 30.25
N GLU A 119 5.05 18.85 29.95
CA GLU A 119 4.62 19.84 28.94
C GLU A 119 5.25 19.64 27.55
N LYS A 120 5.63 18.39 27.21
CA LYS A 120 6.22 18.11 25.89
C LYS A 120 5.16 18.22 24.80
N ARG A 121 5.51 18.93 23.73
CA ARG A 121 4.67 19.06 22.52
C ARG A 121 4.38 17.69 21.90
N PHE A 122 3.25 17.58 21.20
CA PHE A 122 2.81 16.34 20.54
C PHE A 122 3.92 15.65 19.73
N PHE A 123 4.61 16.40 18.86
CA PHE A 123 5.66 15.84 18.01
C PHE A 123 6.88 15.34 18.80
N GLN A 124 7.22 16.01 19.91
CA GLN A 124 8.32 15.59 20.79
C GLN A 124 7.96 14.30 21.54
N ARG A 125 6.72 14.20 22.03
CA ARG A 125 6.19 13.01 22.70
C ARG A 125 6.08 11.82 21.74
N PHE A 126 5.55 12.04 20.54
CA PHE A 126 5.49 11.01 19.50
C PHE A 126 6.88 10.47 19.15
N ARG A 127 7.85 11.36 18.90
CA ARG A 127 9.20 10.94 18.48
C ARG A 127 10.00 10.23 19.57
N VAL A 128 9.78 10.58 20.85
CA VAL A 128 10.56 10.05 21.97
C VAL A 128 9.92 8.81 22.59
N SER A 129 8.59 8.77 22.76
CA SER A 129 7.91 7.67 23.47
C SER A 129 7.27 6.66 22.51
N VAL A 130 6.73 7.11 21.37
CA VAL A 130 5.94 6.23 20.50
C VAL A 130 6.80 5.64 19.39
N TRP A 131 7.52 6.50 18.65
CA TRP A 131 8.25 6.11 17.45
C TRP A 131 9.24 4.95 17.66
N PRO A 132 10.06 4.91 18.73
CA PRO A 132 10.97 3.80 18.95
C PRO A 132 10.23 2.46 19.08
N ASN A 133 9.11 2.46 19.80
CA ASN A 133 8.33 1.26 20.07
C ASN A 133 7.57 0.73 18.84
N ILE A 134 7.12 1.61 17.94
CA ILE A 134 6.38 1.20 16.74
C ILE A 134 7.26 1.06 15.49
N SER A 135 8.50 1.55 15.51
CA SER A 135 9.37 1.63 14.33
C SER A 135 9.55 0.28 13.63
N SER A 136 9.80 -0.79 14.39
CA SER A 136 9.94 -2.16 13.86
C SER A 136 8.67 -2.64 13.16
N ALA A 137 7.49 -2.31 13.70
CA ALA A 137 6.21 -2.67 13.09
C ALA A 137 5.94 -1.86 11.82
N VAL A 138 6.32 -0.58 11.79
CA VAL A 138 6.22 0.28 10.59
C VAL A 138 7.09 -0.26 9.46
N VAL A 139 8.34 -0.65 9.75
CA VAL A 139 9.24 -1.24 8.76
C VAL A 139 8.69 -2.57 8.23
N PHE A 140 8.15 -3.42 9.11
CA PHE A 140 7.51 -4.67 8.73
C PHE A 140 6.29 -4.44 7.84
N ALA A 141 5.41 -3.51 8.21
CA ALA A 141 4.23 -3.14 7.43
C ALA A 141 4.59 -2.57 6.05
N MET A 142 5.64 -1.75 5.97
CA MET A 142 6.17 -1.21 4.73
C MET A 142 6.71 -2.34 3.84
N LEU A 143 7.44 -3.30 4.40
CA LEU A 143 7.97 -4.45 3.67
C LEU A 143 6.85 -5.35 3.12
N ILE A 144 5.80 -5.60 3.91
CA ILE A 144 4.63 -6.35 3.45
C ILE A 144 3.97 -5.64 2.26
N SER A 145 3.76 -4.33 2.37
CA SER A 145 3.14 -3.54 1.30
C SER A 145 4.00 -3.53 0.02
N PHE A 146 5.32 -3.41 0.18
CA PHE A 146 6.26 -3.50 -0.93
C PHE A 146 6.21 -4.88 -1.60
N LEU A 147 6.26 -5.96 -0.82
CA LEU A 147 6.24 -7.32 -1.34
C LEU A 147 4.91 -7.63 -2.03
N TYR A 148 3.80 -7.15 -1.49
CA TYR A 148 2.50 -7.25 -2.13
C TYR A 148 2.51 -6.55 -3.50
N ALA A 149 2.96 -5.29 -3.54
CA ALA A 149 2.95 -4.48 -4.76
C ALA A 149 3.88 -5.03 -5.85
N ILE A 150 5.06 -5.53 -5.49
CA ILE A 150 6.02 -6.07 -6.47
C ILE A 150 5.55 -7.42 -7.02
N SER A 151 4.77 -8.18 -6.25
CA SER A 151 4.20 -9.47 -6.65
C SER A 151 2.81 -9.36 -7.30
N ASP A 152 2.17 -8.19 -7.28
CA ASP A 152 0.83 -8.03 -7.85
C ASP A 152 0.87 -8.09 -9.39
N PHE A 153 -0.04 -8.91 -9.94
CA PHE A 153 -0.31 -8.97 -11.38
C PHE A 153 -1.67 -8.39 -11.73
N GLY A 154 -2.67 -8.55 -10.84
CA GLY A 154 -4.06 -8.29 -11.17
C GLY A 154 -4.36 -6.83 -11.47
N ALA A 155 -3.91 -5.90 -10.63
CA ALA A 155 -4.21 -4.48 -10.80
C ALA A 155 -3.42 -3.89 -11.98
N VAL A 156 -2.12 -4.20 -12.05
CA VAL A 156 -1.20 -3.69 -13.08
C VAL A 156 -1.57 -4.18 -14.48
N ALA A 157 -1.97 -5.44 -14.64
CA ALA A 157 -2.45 -5.99 -15.91
C ALA A 157 -3.75 -5.31 -16.36
N THR A 158 -4.69 -5.14 -15.42
CA THR A 158 -5.99 -4.49 -15.70
C THR A 158 -5.83 -3.06 -16.18
N LEU A 159 -4.81 -2.35 -15.67
CA LEU A 159 -4.54 -0.95 -16.00
C LEU A 159 -3.47 -0.78 -17.07
N ASN A 160 -3.10 -1.84 -17.79
CA ASN A 160 -2.11 -1.82 -18.88
C ASN A 160 -0.75 -1.23 -18.48
N LEU A 161 -0.31 -1.43 -17.25
CA LEU A 161 0.99 -0.98 -16.79
C LEU A 161 2.05 -2.07 -17.04
N GLU A 162 3.05 -1.76 -17.87
CA GLU A 162 4.15 -2.68 -18.13
C GLU A 162 5.12 -2.76 -16.95
N VAL A 163 4.97 -3.84 -16.18
CA VAL A 163 5.81 -4.23 -15.04
C VAL A 163 6.47 -5.60 -15.27
N LEU A 164 7.37 -6.00 -14.38
CA LEU A 164 8.14 -7.23 -14.45
C LEU A 164 7.23 -8.45 -14.54
N THR A 165 6.18 -8.52 -13.73
CA THR A 165 5.20 -9.61 -13.73
C THR A 165 4.46 -9.74 -15.07
N TRP A 166 4.17 -8.62 -15.73
CA TRP A 166 3.57 -8.59 -17.06
C TRP A 166 4.51 -9.16 -18.13
N SER A 167 5.80 -8.83 -18.04
CA SER A 167 6.82 -9.33 -18.96
C SER A 167 6.97 -10.86 -18.88
N LEU A 168 6.95 -11.41 -17.66
CA LEU A 168 7.00 -12.84 -17.41
C LEU A 168 5.78 -13.55 -17.98
N PHE A 169 4.59 -13.03 -17.72
CA PHE A 169 3.34 -13.57 -18.26
C PHE A 169 3.35 -13.61 -19.79
N LYS A 170 3.79 -12.50 -20.42
CA LYS A 170 3.90 -12.42 -21.87
C LYS A 170 4.88 -13.46 -22.43
N SER A 171 6.02 -13.67 -21.75
CA SER A 171 7.03 -14.66 -22.14
C SER A 171 6.50 -16.09 -22.13
N ILE A 172 5.80 -16.50 -21.06
CA ILE A 172 5.23 -17.86 -20.95
C ILE A 172 4.18 -18.08 -22.04
N ARG A 173 3.28 -17.11 -22.24
CA ARG A 173 2.24 -17.21 -23.26
C ARG A 173 2.82 -17.32 -24.67
N THR A 174 3.91 -16.61 -24.95
CA THR A 174 4.57 -16.72 -26.26
C THR A 174 5.27 -18.06 -26.45
N SER A 175 5.90 -18.65 -25.42
CA SER A 175 6.55 -19.96 -25.57
C SER A 175 5.56 -21.09 -25.83
N ASP A 176 4.39 -21.06 -25.19
CA ASP A 176 3.35 -22.08 -25.40
C ASP A 176 2.88 -22.13 -26.85
N LEU A 177 2.76 -20.96 -27.50
CA LEU A 177 2.35 -20.84 -28.90
C LEU A 177 3.38 -21.42 -29.89
N TYR A 178 4.67 -21.40 -29.56
CA TYR A 178 5.73 -22.01 -30.37
C TYR A 178 5.85 -23.52 -30.14
N SER A 179 5.44 -24.03 -28.98
CA SER A 179 5.43 -25.47 -28.69
C SER A 179 4.25 -26.23 -29.31
N ALA A 180 3.21 -25.50 -29.72
CA ALA A 180 1.99 -26.02 -30.31
C ALA A 180 1.97 -25.99 -31.86
N SER A 181 3.06 -25.57 -32.50
CA SER A 181 3.28 -25.51 -33.96
C SER A 181 4.39 -26.45 -34.39
#